data_AF-A0A417HEZ2-F1
#
_entry.id   AF-A0A417HEZ2-F1
#
_cell.length_a   1.000
_cell.length_b   1.000
_cell.length_c   1.000
_cell.angle_alpha   90.00
_cell.angle_beta   90.00
_cell.angle_gamma   90.00
#
_symmetry.space_group_name_H-M   'P 1'
#
loop_
_entity.id
_entity.type
_entity.pdbx_description
1 polymer ?
#
loop_
_entity_poly.entity_id
_entity_poly.type
_entity_poly.pdbx_seq_one_letter_code
_entity_poly.pdbx_strand_id
1 'polypeptide(L)'
;MKRKKRKSRWKKRLCLTGVGVSVVLLALALYMAFRADCLLPEGMYRQLVPVIQEDMDLALPKGSLAVVNELETPHERGVAAYQTSDGQVAFGRVKEETVEGYTLGFDQEDETFQVKRKQVLGAVGVYVSGLGGLVTVLSTYRLTLAAAVALYLLFLVAMVCTRGPRRRAKRRRELMELFAFYGEKYDLEEADIDY
;
A
#
# COMPACT_ATOMS: atom_id res chain seq x y z
N MET A 1 18.44 2.10 38.91
CA MET A 1 18.36 1.14 37.76
C MET A 1 16.97 0.92 37.13
N LYS A 2 15.83 1.00 37.84
CA LYS A 2 14.47 0.67 37.28
C LYS A 2 14.00 1.58 36.12
N ARG A 3 14.29 2.89 36.13
CA ARG A 3 13.90 3.85 35.06
C ARG A 3 14.54 3.56 33.69
N LYS A 4 15.82 3.15 33.64
CA LYS A 4 16.53 2.78 32.38
C LYS A 4 15.92 1.54 31.71
N LYS A 5 15.53 0.51 32.49
CA LYS A 5 14.85 -0.69 31.97
C LYS A 5 13.45 -0.37 31.40
N ARG A 6 12.70 0.57 31.97
CA ARG A 6 11.36 0.97 31.49
C ARG A 6 11.44 1.74 30.16
N LYS A 7 12.37 2.71 30.02
CA LYS A 7 12.65 3.41 28.74
C LYS A 7 13.08 2.45 27.62
N SER A 8 13.87 1.42 27.93
CA SER A 8 14.29 0.39 26.96
C SER A 8 13.12 -0.46 26.44
N ARG A 9 12.17 -0.85 27.30
CA ARG A 9 10.98 -1.61 26.89
C ARG A 9 10.04 -0.77 26.03
N TRP A 10 9.87 0.51 26.34
CA TRP A 10 9.06 1.43 25.54
C TRP A 10 9.64 1.65 24.14
N LYS A 11 10.95 1.88 24.01
CA LYS A 11 11.62 1.98 22.70
C LYS A 11 11.45 0.70 21.86
N LYS A 12 11.52 -0.48 22.49
CA LYS A 12 11.27 -1.76 21.80
C LYS A 12 9.83 -1.92 21.33
N ARG A 13 8.85 -1.50 22.14
CA ARG A 13 7.43 -1.54 21.76
C ARG A 13 7.12 -0.58 20.61
N LEU A 14 7.61 0.66 20.68
CA LEU A 14 7.49 1.65 19.59
C LEU A 14 8.11 1.17 18.27
N CYS A 15 9.26 0.50 18.34
CA CYS A 15 9.90 -0.08 17.17
C CYS A 15 9.06 -1.24 16.59
N LEU A 16 8.50 -2.09 17.44
CA LEU A 16 7.62 -3.18 17.01
C LEU A 16 6.32 -2.68 16.38
N THR A 17 5.68 -1.67 16.98
CA THR A 17 4.48 -1.05 16.39
C THR A 17 4.81 -0.35 15.08
N GLY A 18 5.94 0.35 14.98
CA GLY A 18 6.39 0.97 13.74
C GLY A 18 6.64 -0.04 12.62
N VAL A 19 7.30 -1.17 12.93
CA VAL A 19 7.48 -2.26 11.95
C VAL A 19 6.13 -2.85 11.54
N GLY A 20 5.22 -3.11 12.49
CA GLY A 20 3.88 -3.59 12.18
C GLY A 20 3.11 -2.67 11.24
N VAL A 21 3.07 -1.38 11.55
CA VAL A 21 2.42 -0.36 10.70
C VAL A 21 3.07 -0.30 9.32
N SER A 22 4.41 -0.37 9.23
CA SER A 22 5.10 -0.37 7.93
C SER A 22 4.73 -1.57 7.05
N VAL A 23 4.57 -2.76 7.64
CA VAL A 23 4.18 -3.97 6.92
C VAL A 23 2.73 -3.86 6.43
N VAL A 24 1.83 -3.33 7.26
CA VAL A 24 0.43 -3.10 6.87
C VAL A 24 0.34 -2.09 5.73
N LEU A 25 1.08 -0.99 5.78
CA LEU A 25 1.12 0.01 4.71
C LEU A 25 1.70 -0.56 3.41
N LEU A 26 2.75 -1.37 3.49
CA LEU A 26 3.32 -2.04 2.33
C LEU A 26 2.33 -3.04 1.71
N ALA A 27 1.60 -3.79 2.53
CA ALA A 27 0.58 -4.72 2.06
C ALA A 27 -0.59 -3.99 1.37
N LEU A 28 -1.05 -2.87 1.94
CA LEU A 28 -2.05 -2.01 1.32
C LEU A 28 -1.56 -1.46 -0.03
N ALA A 29 -0.32 -0.95 -0.09
CA ALA A 29 0.24 -0.43 -1.34
C ALA A 29 0.37 -1.51 -2.43
N LEU A 30 0.77 -2.73 -2.03
CA LEU A 30 0.85 -3.89 -2.94
C LEU A 30 -0.54 -4.28 -3.46
N TYR A 31 -1.54 -4.29 -2.57
CA TYR A 31 -2.91 -4.56 -2.95
C TYR A 31 -3.44 -3.53 -3.96
N MET A 32 -3.24 -2.24 -3.68
CA MET A 32 -3.64 -1.16 -4.60
C MET A 32 -2.90 -1.22 -5.94
N ALA A 33 -1.62 -1.62 -5.95
CA ALA A 33 -0.84 -1.75 -7.17
C ALA A 33 -1.36 -2.87 -8.11
N PHE A 34 -1.81 -4.00 -7.54
CA PHE A 34 -2.29 -5.14 -8.32
C PHE A 34 -3.79 -5.09 -8.63
N ARG A 35 -4.60 -4.45 -7.77
CA ARG A 35 -6.04 -4.22 -7.98
C ARG A 35 -6.34 -2.74 -8.18
N ALA A 36 -5.67 -2.12 -9.15
CA ALA A 36 -5.88 -0.71 -9.48
C ALA A 36 -7.30 -0.46 -10.00
N ASP A 37 -7.85 -1.39 -10.78
CA ASP A 37 -9.16 -1.23 -11.42
C ASP A 37 -10.35 -1.56 -10.49
N CYS A 38 -10.12 -2.35 -9.43
CA CYS A 38 -11.14 -2.74 -8.45
C CYS A 38 -10.55 -2.74 -7.04
N LEU A 39 -10.39 -1.56 -6.43
CA LEU A 39 -9.78 -1.44 -5.10
C LEU A 39 -10.64 -2.00 -3.96
N LEU A 40 -11.93 -2.25 -4.21
CA LEU A 40 -12.80 -2.89 -3.23
C LEU A 40 -13.03 -4.36 -3.63
N PRO A 41 -13.16 -5.27 -2.65
CA PRO A 41 -13.40 -6.69 -2.93
C PRO A 41 -14.74 -6.89 -3.67
N GLU A 42 -14.76 -7.90 -4.54
CA GLU A 42 -15.95 -8.32 -5.27
C GLU A 42 -17.08 -8.66 -4.29
N GLY A 43 -18.23 -8.00 -4.43
CA GLY A 43 -19.37 -8.10 -3.51
C GLY A 43 -19.69 -6.82 -2.74
N MET A 44 -18.84 -5.80 -2.81
CA MET A 44 -19.17 -4.46 -2.36
C MET A 44 -19.87 -3.69 -3.48
N TYR A 45 -21.04 -3.12 -3.19
CA TYR A 45 -21.81 -2.31 -4.15
C TYR A 45 -21.13 -1.02 -4.60
N ARG A 46 -20.05 -0.62 -3.92
CA ARG A 46 -19.24 0.53 -4.28
C ARG A 46 -17.88 0.03 -4.72
N GLN A 47 -17.41 0.50 -5.88
CA GLN A 47 -16.06 0.30 -6.36
C GLN A 47 -15.32 1.63 -6.41
N LEU A 48 -14.01 1.59 -6.14
CA LEU A 48 -13.12 2.74 -6.26
C LEU A 48 -12.22 2.49 -7.47
N VAL A 49 -12.32 3.38 -8.45
CA VAL A 49 -11.65 3.23 -9.75
C VAL A 49 -10.86 4.51 -10.06
N PRO A 50 -9.58 4.42 -10.44
CA PRO A 50 -8.79 5.57 -10.81
C PRO A 50 -9.22 6.12 -12.18
N VAL A 51 -9.34 7.43 -12.28
CA VAL A 51 -9.64 8.12 -13.54
C VAL A 51 -8.34 8.35 -14.31
N ILE A 52 -8.21 7.69 -15.46
CA ILE A 52 -7.02 7.75 -16.32
C ILE A 52 -7.24 8.70 -17.51
N GLN A 53 -8.49 8.87 -17.93
CA GLN A 53 -8.92 9.69 -19.07
C GLN A 53 -8.77 11.20 -18.80
N GLU A 54 -8.42 11.97 -19.83
CA GLU A 54 -8.35 13.44 -19.79
C GLU A 54 -9.66 14.09 -20.26
N ASP A 55 -10.47 13.36 -21.01
CA ASP A 55 -11.62 13.88 -21.77
C ASP A 55 -12.82 14.28 -20.88
N MET A 56 -12.71 14.02 -19.58
CA MET A 56 -13.76 14.24 -18.56
C MET A 56 -13.41 15.35 -17.54
N ASP A 57 -12.38 16.17 -17.79
CA ASP A 57 -11.79 17.09 -16.79
C ASP A 57 -12.76 17.99 -16.01
N LEU A 58 -13.92 18.36 -16.59
CA LEU A 58 -14.94 19.19 -15.95
C LEU A 58 -15.76 18.43 -14.89
N ALA A 59 -16.17 17.19 -15.18
CA ALA A 59 -16.94 16.36 -14.25
C ALA A 59 -16.06 15.41 -13.40
N LEU A 60 -14.95 14.92 -13.95
CA LEU A 60 -14.00 14.00 -13.33
C LEU A 60 -12.57 14.33 -13.79
N PRO A 61 -11.79 15.06 -12.97
CA PRO A 61 -10.42 15.40 -13.33
C PRO A 61 -9.52 14.16 -13.38
N LYS A 62 -8.57 14.15 -14.31
CA LYS A 62 -7.57 13.07 -14.40
C LYS A 62 -6.82 12.89 -13.07
N GLY A 63 -6.59 11.62 -12.71
CA GLY A 63 -5.90 11.26 -11.48
C GLY A 63 -6.77 11.38 -10.23
N SER A 64 -8.07 11.61 -10.38
CA SER A 64 -9.03 11.42 -9.29
C SER A 64 -9.38 9.95 -9.10
N LEU A 65 -9.89 9.62 -7.91
CA LEU A 65 -10.43 8.31 -7.60
C LEU A 65 -11.96 8.40 -7.58
N ALA A 66 -12.61 7.78 -8.57
CA ALA A 66 -14.06 7.77 -8.70
C ALA A 66 -14.68 6.70 -7.81
N VAL A 67 -15.77 7.06 -7.12
CA VAL A 67 -16.62 6.13 -6.38
C VAL A 67 -17.77 5.73 -7.30
N VAL A 68 -17.67 4.52 -7.85
CA VAL A 68 -18.71 3.92 -8.69
C VAL A 68 -19.68 3.16 -7.79
N ASN A 69 -20.98 3.44 -7.89
CA ASN A 69 -22.03 2.71 -7.19
C ASN A 69 -22.79 1.82 -8.17
N GLU A 70 -22.67 0.50 -8.00
CA GLU A 70 -23.28 -0.51 -8.89
C GLU A 70 -24.82 -0.57 -8.75
N LEU A 71 -25.35 -0.14 -7.61
CA LEU A 71 -26.80 -0.14 -7.35
C LEU A 71 -27.52 1.06 -7.95
N GLU A 72 -26.80 2.14 -8.25
CA GLU A 72 -27.38 3.37 -8.77
C GLU A 72 -27.29 3.39 -10.29
N THR A 73 -28.45 3.51 -10.94
CA THR A 73 -28.53 3.79 -12.36
C THR A 73 -28.12 5.24 -12.62
N PRO A 74 -27.22 5.50 -13.58
CA PRO A 74 -26.78 6.86 -13.84
C PRO A 74 -27.93 7.69 -14.43
N HIS A 75 -28.19 8.84 -13.81
CA HIS A 75 -29.23 9.77 -14.25
C HIS A 75 -28.74 10.67 -15.40
N GLU A 76 -29.70 11.31 -16.10
CA GLU A 76 -29.40 12.30 -17.15
C GLU A 76 -28.41 13.36 -16.64
N ARG A 77 -27.40 13.67 -17.46
CA ARG A 77 -26.27 14.57 -17.17
C ARG A 77 -25.31 14.11 -16.06
N GLY A 78 -25.56 12.98 -15.42
CA GLY A 78 -24.64 12.32 -14.50
C GLY A 78 -23.49 11.62 -15.22
N VAL A 79 -22.55 11.06 -14.45
CA VAL A 79 -21.42 10.31 -15.00
C VAL A 79 -21.62 8.82 -14.76
N ALA A 80 -21.46 8.04 -15.82
CA ALA A 80 -21.52 6.58 -15.80
C ALA A 80 -20.11 6.00 -15.93
N ALA A 81 -19.85 4.94 -15.18
CA ALA A 81 -18.70 4.08 -15.39
C ALA A 81 -19.11 2.90 -16.27
N TYR A 82 -18.34 2.61 -17.30
CA TYR A 82 -18.57 1.47 -18.20
C TYR A 82 -17.28 0.70 -18.45
N GLN A 83 -17.43 -0.55 -18.84
CA GLN A 83 -16.32 -1.42 -19.20
C GLN A 83 -16.11 -1.40 -20.72
N THR A 84 -14.91 -1.01 -21.14
CA THR A 84 -14.46 -1.04 -22.54
C THR A 84 -14.28 -2.48 -23.02
N SER A 85 -14.21 -2.70 -24.34
CA SER A 85 -13.92 -4.01 -24.95
C SER A 85 -12.65 -4.68 -24.39
N ASP A 86 -11.69 -3.87 -23.96
CA ASP A 86 -10.40 -4.31 -23.45
C ASP A 86 -10.44 -4.66 -21.94
N GLY A 87 -11.63 -4.61 -21.34
CA GLY A 87 -11.86 -4.92 -19.92
C GLY A 87 -11.54 -3.78 -18.96
N GLN A 88 -11.00 -2.66 -19.45
CA GLN A 88 -10.72 -1.46 -18.66
C GLN A 88 -12.00 -0.69 -18.33
N VAL A 89 -12.01 -0.03 -17.17
CA VAL A 89 -13.12 0.84 -16.76
C VAL A 89 -12.87 2.26 -17.28
N ALA A 90 -13.85 2.78 -17.99
CA ALA A 90 -13.88 4.12 -18.56
C ALA A 90 -15.10 4.90 -18.04
N PHE A 91 -15.07 6.22 -18.21
CA PHE A 91 -16.11 7.12 -17.74
C PHE A 91 -16.70 7.93 -18.88
N GLY A 92 -17.99 8.23 -18.79
CA GLY A 92 -18.66 9.07 -19.76
C GLY A 92 -19.89 9.74 -19.17
N ARG A 93 -20.24 10.92 -19.68
CA ARG A 93 -21.41 11.67 -19.23
C ARG A 93 -22.65 11.19 -19.95
N VAL A 94 -23.72 10.89 -19.22
CA VAL A 94 -24.98 10.43 -19.79
C VAL A 94 -25.69 11.60 -20.47
N LYS A 95 -25.86 11.53 -21.79
CA LYS A 95 -26.65 12.51 -22.56
C LYS A 95 -28.10 12.05 -22.72
N GLU A 96 -28.33 10.77 -23.00
CA GLU A 96 -29.67 10.19 -23.18
C GLU A 96 -29.72 8.73 -22.70
N GLU A 97 -30.82 8.35 -22.06
CA GLU A 97 -31.12 6.97 -21.67
C GLU A 97 -32.05 6.32 -22.71
N THR A 98 -31.63 5.17 -23.23
CA THR A 98 -32.41 4.38 -24.19
C THR A 98 -32.75 3.00 -23.61
N VAL A 99 -33.72 2.30 -24.21
CA VAL A 99 -34.14 0.97 -23.73
C VAL A 99 -32.99 -0.06 -23.82
N GLU A 100 -32.09 0.10 -24.78
CA GLU A 100 -30.96 -0.82 -25.04
C GLU A 100 -29.67 -0.45 -24.27
N GLY A 101 -29.57 0.78 -23.76
CA GLY A 101 -28.36 1.28 -23.11
C GLY A 101 -28.33 2.80 -22.92
N TYR A 102 -27.12 3.35 -22.85
CA TYR A 102 -26.90 4.77 -22.60
C TYR A 102 -26.09 5.40 -23.73
N THR A 103 -26.46 6.61 -24.14
CA THR A 103 -25.58 7.44 -24.97
C THR A 103 -24.67 8.24 -24.04
N LEU A 104 -23.38 8.00 -24.17
CA LEU A 104 -22.35 8.69 -23.39
C LEU A 104 -21.64 9.69 -24.29
N GLY A 105 -21.23 10.82 -23.72
CA GLY A 105 -20.32 11.75 -24.36
C GLY A 105 -19.23 12.19 -23.39
N PHE A 106 -18.13 12.68 -23.95
CA PHE A 106 -17.05 13.31 -23.20
C PHE A 106 -17.35 14.79 -22.96
N ASP A 107 -16.63 15.43 -22.03
CA ASP A 107 -16.80 16.87 -21.78
C ASP A 107 -15.94 17.71 -22.75
N GLN A 108 -14.83 17.16 -23.25
CA GLN A 108 -13.95 17.86 -24.21
C GLN A 108 -14.33 17.66 -25.68
N GLU A 109 -15.02 16.57 -26.00
CA GLU A 109 -15.43 16.22 -27.37
C GLU A 109 -16.95 16.12 -27.46
N ASP A 110 -17.53 16.66 -28.53
CA ASP A 110 -18.97 16.55 -28.79
C ASP A 110 -19.40 15.15 -29.27
N GLU A 111 -18.44 14.25 -29.49
CA GLU A 111 -18.70 12.89 -29.89
C GLU A 111 -19.53 12.13 -28.85
N THR A 112 -20.51 11.39 -29.34
CA THR A 112 -21.38 10.55 -28.53
C THR A 112 -21.32 9.11 -29.01
N PHE A 113 -21.19 8.19 -28.08
CA PHE A 113 -21.15 6.76 -28.37
C PHE A 113 -22.22 6.03 -27.56
N GLN A 114 -22.79 4.99 -28.15
CA GLN A 114 -23.76 4.14 -27.46
C GLN A 114 -23.06 3.01 -26.73
N VAL A 115 -23.37 2.88 -25.44
CA VAL A 115 -22.89 1.80 -24.59
C VAL A 115 -24.06 0.92 -24.19
N LYS A 116 -23.92 -0.40 -24.39
CA LYS A 116 -24.95 -1.37 -24.01
C LYS A 116 -25.10 -1.39 -22.49
N ARG A 117 -26.32 -1.57 -22.00
CA ARG A 117 -26.60 -1.62 -20.55
C ARG A 117 -25.77 -2.65 -19.78
N LYS A 118 -25.40 -3.77 -20.42
CA LYS A 118 -24.54 -4.81 -19.83
C LYS A 118 -23.09 -4.38 -19.56
N GLN A 119 -22.62 -3.34 -20.25
CA GLN A 119 -21.26 -2.82 -20.10
C GLN A 119 -21.20 -1.69 -19.05
N VAL A 120 -22.35 -1.16 -18.62
CA VAL A 120 -22.39 -0.11 -17.59
C VAL A 120 -22.27 -0.75 -16.23
N LEU A 121 -21.25 -0.31 -15.48
CA LEU A 121 -20.95 -0.82 -14.14
C LEU A 121 -21.75 -0.07 -13.06
N GLY A 122 -22.02 1.23 -13.26
CA GLY A 122 -22.81 2.02 -12.32
C GLY A 122 -22.63 3.53 -12.48
N ALA A 123 -23.27 4.28 -11.58
CA ALA A 123 -23.17 5.73 -11.52
C ALA A 123 -21.95 6.18 -10.68
N VAL A 124 -21.32 7.29 -11.08
CA VAL A 124 -20.28 7.96 -10.29
C VAL A 124 -20.93 9.10 -9.51
N GLY A 125 -21.02 8.96 -8.20
CA GLY A 125 -21.63 9.98 -7.32
C GLY A 125 -20.61 10.94 -6.71
N VAL A 126 -19.41 10.44 -6.39
CA VAL A 126 -18.36 11.20 -5.69
C VAL A 126 -17.00 10.83 -6.26
N TYR A 127 -16.07 11.78 -6.29
CA TYR A 127 -14.67 11.50 -6.58
C TYR A 127 -13.78 12.10 -5.49
N VAL A 128 -12.60 11.49 -5.29
CA VAL A 128 -11.56 12.01 -4.42
C VAL A 128 -10.38 12.46 -5.28
N SER A 129 -10.11 13.76 -5.27
CA SER A 129 -8.99 14.35 -6.01
C SER A 129 -7.63 13.77 -5.56
N GLY A 130 -6.74 13.52 -6.53
CA GLY A 130 -5.33 13.17 -6.31
C GLY A 130 -5.02 11.73 -5.89
N LEU A 131 -5.99 10.97 -5.37
CA LEU A 131 -5.77 9.57 -4.98
C LEU A 131 -5.64 8.63 -6.18
N GLY A 132 -6.33 8.91 -7.29
CA GLY A 132 -6.24 8.11 -8.51
C GLY A 132 -4.83 8.12 -9.08
N GLY A 133 -4.16 9.28 -9.09
CA GLY A 133 -2.77 9.42 -9.53
C GLY A 133 -1.79 8.59 -8.69
N LEU A 134 -2.03 8.46 -7.39
CA LEU A 134 -1.21 7.61 -6.53
C LEU A 134 -1.41 6.13 -6.86
N VAL A 135 -2.66 5.71 -7.09
CA VAL A 135 -3.00 4.32 -7.46
C VAL A 135 -2.43 3.97 -8.84
N THR A 136 -2.50 4.88 -9.82
CA THR A 136 -1.93 4.64 -11.16
C THR A 136 -0.42 4.49 -11.09
N VAL A 137 0.29 5.36 -10.37
CA VAL A 137 1.75 5.23 -10.16
C VAL A 137 2.11 3.91 -9.49
N LEU A 138 1.39 3.52 -8.43
CA LEU A 138 1.58 2.23 -7.77
C LEU A 138 1.38 1.06 -8.76
N SER A 139 0.36 1.14 -9.61
CA SER A 139 0.06 0.12 -10.62
C SER A 139 1.14 0.03 -11.70
N THR A 140 1.59 1.17 -12.24
CA THR A 140 2.69 1.22 -13.23
C THR A 140 3.96 0.55 -12.68
N TYR A 141 4.27 0.80 -11.42
CA TYR A 141 5.46 0.29 -10.74
C TYR A 141 5.19 -0.97 -9.88
N ARG A 142 4.14 -1.74 -10.18
CA ARG A 142 3.71 -2.90 -9.37
C ARG A 142 4.82 -3.92 -9.10
N LEU A 143 5.65 -4.22 -10.10
CA LEU A 143 6.74 -5.19 -9.98
C LEU A 143 7.90 -4.65 -9.13
N THR A 144 8.28 -3.38 -9.34
CA THR A 144 9.33 -2.73 -8.56
C THR A 144 8.91 -2.58 -7.10
N LEU A 145 7.64 -2.30 -6.83
CA LEU A 145 7.09 -2.24 -5.49
C LEU A 145 7.07 -3.62 -4.83
N ALA A 146 6.63 -4.65 -5.54
CA ALA A 146 6.67 -6.03 -5.05
C ALA A 146 8.11 -6.48 -4.70
N ALA A 147 9.08 -6.15 -5.56
CA ALA A 147 10.49 -6.44 -5.31
C ALA A 147 11.02 -5.69 -4.07
N ALA A 148 10.70 -4.40 -3.91
CA ALA A 148 11.08 -3.61 -2.75
C ALA A 148 10.47 -4.19 -1.44
N VAL A 149 9.21 -4.61 -1.49
CA VAL A 149 8.53 -5.24 -0.33
C VAL A 149 9.19 -6.57 0.02
N ALA A 150 9.51 -7.41 -0.98
CA ALA A 150 10.20 -8.68 -0.77
C ALA A 150 11.59 -8.48 -0.12
N LEU A 151 12.37 -7.52 -0.62
CA LEU A 151 13.67 -7.15 -0.03
C LEU A 151 13.53 -6.66 1.41
N TYR A 152 12.51 -5.85 1.70
CA TYR A 152 12.24 -5.37 3.06
C TYR A 152 11.87 -6.50 4.01
N LEU A 153 11.02 -7.45 3.57
CA LEU A 153 10.67 -8.62 4.37
C LEU A 153 11.89 -9.53 4.60
N LEU A 154 12.71 -9.77 3.58
CA LEU A 154 13.97 -10.52 3.72
C LEU A 154 14.91 -9.83 4.72
N PHE A 155 15.02 -8.51 4.68
CA PHE A 155 15.82 -7.74 5.64
C PHE A 155 15.28 -7.89 7.08
N LEU A 156 13.97 -7.83 7.27
CA LEU A 156 13.34 -8.06 8.58
C LEU A 156 13.61 -9.47 9.10
N VAL A 157 13.46 -10.49 8.25
CA VAL A 157 13.77 -11.89 8.59
C VAL A 157 15.24 -12.04 8.94
N ALA A 158 16.15 -11.50 8.13
CA ALA A 158 17.59 -11.51 8.42
C ALA A 158 17.90 -10.83 9.76
N MET A 159 17.26 -9.71 10.08
CA MET A 159 17.44 -9.04 11.38
C MET A 159 16.95 -9.92 12.55
N VAL A 160 15.84 -10.64 12.39
CA VAL A 160 15.32 -11.56 13.42
C VAL A 160 16.26 -12.77 13.58
N CYS A 161 16.67 -13.41 12.48
CA CYS A 161 17.57 -14.55 12.49
C CYS A 161 18.96 -14.20 13.06
N THR A 162 19.51 -13.03 12.73
CA THR A 162 20.85 -12.60 13.20
C THR A 162 20.85 -12.02 14.61
N ARG A 163 19.69 -11.68 15.20
CA ARG A 163 19.58 -11.16 16.59
C ARG A 163 20.03 -12.17 17.64
N GLY A 164 19.78 -13.46 17.44
CA GLY A 164 20.22 -14.53 18.34
C GLY A 164 21.76 -14.68 18.35
N PRO A 165 22.38 -14.93 17.18
CA PRO A 165 23.83 -15.01 17.03
C PRO A 165 24.57 -13.75 17.50
N ARG A 166 24.08 -12.55 17.17
CA ARG A 166 24.71 -11.28 17.60
C ARG A 166 24.68 -11.11 19.13
N ARG A 167 23.60 -11.51 19.80
CA ARG A 167 23.54 -11.47 21.28
C ARG A 167 24.48 -12.50 21.91
N ARG A 168 24.62 -13.68 21.31
CA ARG A 168 25.55 -14.71 21.79
C ARG A 168 27.01 -14.30 21.56
N ALA A 169 27.33 -13.75 20.39
CA ALA A 169 28.68 -13.23 20.08
C ALA A 169 29.08 -12.08 21.00
N LYS A 170 28.15 -11.14 21.27
CA LYS A 170 28.40 -10.05 22.21
C LYS A 170 28.65 -10.56 23.63
N ARG A 171 27.84 -11.51 24.12
CA ARG A 171 28.08 -12.15 25.43
C ARG A 171 29.40 -12.93 25.47
N ARG A 172 29.80 -13.59 24.38
CA ARG A 172 31.11 -14.27 24.31
C ARG A 172 32.26 -13.28 24.41
N ARG A 173 32.18 -12.13 23.72
CA ARG A 173 33.20 -11.07 23.84
C ARG A 173 33.25 -10.49 25.26
N GLU A 174 32.10 -10.16 25.83
CA GLU A 174 32.01 -9.68 27.23
C GLU A 174 32.58 -10.71 28.23
N LEU A 175 32.37 -12.02 27.99
CA LEU A 175 32.96 -13.09 28.80
C LEU A 175 34.48 -13.20 28.60
N MET A 176 34.98 -13.13 27.36
CA MET A 176 36.42 -13.17 27.09
C MET A 176 37.16 -11.98 27.71
N GLU A 177 36.57 -10.77 27.66
CA GLU A 177 37.11 -9.59 28.33
C GLU A 177 37.13 -9.76 29.86
N LEU A 178 36.09 -10.36 30.44
CA LEU A 178 36.07 -10.68 31.87
C LEU A 178 37.12 -11.73 32.23
N PHE A 179 37.27 -12.79 31.44
CA PHE A 179 38.30 -13.81 31.66
C PHE A 179 39.70 -13.22 31.57
N ALA A 180 39.97 -12.34 30.60
CA ALA A 180 41.25 -11.64 30.49
C ALA A 180 41.52 -10.75 31.72
N PHE A 181 40.53 -9.97 32.15
CA PHE A 181 40.66 -9.09 33.30
C PHE A 181 40.91 -9.83 34.63
N TYR A 182 40.19 -10.94 34.87
CA TYR A 182 40.43 -11.75 36.06
C TYR A 182 41.73 -12.54 35.95
N GLY A 183 42.09 -13.05 34.77
CA GLY A 183 43.38 -13.71 34.53
C GLY A 183 44.55 -12.81 34.88
N GLU A 184 44.58 -11.58 34.35
CA GLU A 184 45.62 -10.59 34.70
C GLU A 184 45.67 -10.28 36.20
N LYS A 185 44.51 -10.25 36.88
CA LYS A 185 44.44 -9.99 38.32
C LYS A 185 44.99 -11.16 39.15
N TYR A 186 44.73 -12.41 38.73
CA TYR A 186 45.27 -13.59 39.40
C TYR A 186 46.76 -13.78 39.12
N ASP A 187 47.24 -13.49 37.90
CA ASP A 187 48.66 -13.51 37.56
C ASP A 187 49.44 -12.45 38.38
N LEU A 188 48.84 -11.27 38.61
CA LEU A 188 49.42 -10.24 39.49
C LEU A 188 49.41 -10.64 40.98
N GLU A 189 48.39 -11.37 41.43
CA GLU A 189 48.29 -11.85 42.82
C GLU A 189 49.21 -13.06 43.09
N GLU A 190 49.45 -13.93 42.10
CA GLU A 190 50.42 -15.03 42.20
C GLU A 190 51.87 -14.53 42.06
N ALA A 191 52.13 -13.44 41.34
CA ALA A 191 53.46 -12.86 41.21
C ALA A 191 54.03 -12.27 42.54
N ASP A 192 53.17 -12.03 43.53
CA ASP A 192 53.55 -11.56 44.88
C ASP A 192 53.69 -12.70 45.90
N ILE A 193 53.51 -13.96 45.48
CA ILE A 193 53.65 -15.15 46.33
C ILE A 193 54.94 -15.89 45.92
N ASP A 194 56.01 -15.66 46.67
CA ASP A 194 57.21 -16.51 46.63
C ASP A 194 56.86 -17.89 47.23
N TYR A 195 56.96 -18.95 46.42
CA TYR A 195 56.80 -20.35 46.84
C TYR A 195 58.06 -20.88 47.55
#